data_AF-A0A0J8YFI3-F1
#
_entry.id   AF-A0A0J8YFI3-F1
#
_cell.length_a   1.000
_cell.length_b   1.000
_cell.length_c   1.000
_cell.angle_alpha   90.00
_cell.angle_beta   90.00
_cell.angle_gamma   90.00
#
_symmetry.space_group_name_H-M   'P 1'
#
loop_
_entity.id
_entity.type
_entity.pdbx_description
1 polymer ?
#
loop_
_entity_poly.entity_id
_entity_poly.type
_entity_poly.pdbx_seq_one_letter_code
_entity_poly.pdbx_strand_id
1 'polypeptide(L)'
;MMRGMIYVVPLFLLLSACSHKPYGRLCPGEVSTLSGQVTGRSQAWVFDEIQRFTVTDNGTTVQSGYLHSVNRSLYVPSATTSEGFMAQRLSTDRFRIIDAGQDAMVTWTCPVSAPAP
;
A
#
# COMPACT_ATOMS: atom_id res chain seq x y z
N MET A 1 -26.82 -32.31 32.17
CA MET A 1 -25.93 -32.03 31.02
C MET A 1 -26.15 -30.63 30.41
N MET A 2 -26.52 -29.60 31.19
CA MET A 2 -26.94 -28.28 30.63
C MET A 2 -26.16 -27.08 31.22
N ARG A 3 -25.12 -27.31 32.03
CA ARG A 3 -24.29 -26.25 32.65
C ARG A 3 -22.99 -25.94 31.88
N GLY A 4 -22.52 -26.84 31.01
CA GLY A 4 -21.31 -26.64 30.21
C GLY A 4 -21.52 -25.74 28.98
N MET A 5 -22.76 -25.62 28.51
CA MET A 5 -23.10 -24.91 27.27
C MET A 5 -23.17 -23.38 27.44
N ILE A 6 -23.29 -22.90 28.68
CA ILE A 6 -23.42 -21.46 29.00
C ILE A 6 -22.07 -20.73 28.86
N TYR A 7 -20.94 -21.44 29.00
CA TYR A 7 -19.60 -20.84 28.90
C TYR A 7 -19.00 -20.85 27.48
N VAL A 8 -19.57 -21.62 26.55
CA VAL A 8 -19.05 -21.75 25.18
C VAL A 8 -19.48 -20.57 24.30
N VAL A 9 -20.69 -20.03 24.53
CA VAL A 9 -21.25 -18.91 23.77
C VAL A 9 -20.47 -17.59 23.94
N PRO A 10 -20.10 -17.13 25.16
CA PRO A 10 -19.33 -15.89 25.30
C PRO A 10 -17.89 -16.03 24.79
N LEU A 11 -17.32 -17.25 24.80
CA LEU A 11 -15.98 -17.51 24.28
C LEU A 11 -15.91 -17.38 22.75
N PHE A 12 -16.96 -17.80 22.03
CA PHE A 12 -17.05 -17.64 20.57
C PHE A 12 -17.26 -16.18 20.14
N LEU A 13 -18.00 -15.38 20.92
CA LEU A 13 -18.23 -13.96 20.64
C LEU A 13 -16.98 -13.08 20.84
N LEU A 14 -16.02 -13.51 21.67
CA LEU A 14 -14.74 -12.81 21.87
C LEU A 14 -13.74 -13.03 20.72
N LEU A 15 -13.92 -14.07 19.88
CA LEU A 15 -12.98 -14.42 18.82
C LEU A 15 -13.26 -13.71 17.47
N SER A 16 -14.42 -13.08 17.29
CA SER A 16 -14.78 -12.39 16.04
C SER A 16 -14.30 -10.92 15.96
N ALA A 17 -13.63 -10.39 16.98
CA ALA A 17 -13.31 -8.96 17.07
C ALA A 17 -12.01 -8.51 16.38
N CYS A 18 -11.22 -9.41 15.80
CA CYS A 18 -9.89 -9.07 15.25
C CYS A 18 -9.70 -9.35 13.75
N SER A 19 -10.76 -9.41 12.94
CA SER A 19 -10.61 -9.39 11.47
C SER A 19 -10.69 -7.96 10.93
N HIS A 20 -9.86 -7.05 11.45
CA HIS A 20 -9.65 -5.73 10.84
C HIS A 20 -8.63 -5.91 9.72
N LYS A 21 -9.10 -6.20 8.50
CA LYS A 21 -8.23 -6.08 7.32
C LYS A 21 -7.88 -4.60 7.22
N PRO A 22 -6.59 -4.21 7.23
CA PRO A 22 -6.27 -2.82 6.94
C PRO A 22 -6.86 -2.48 5.58
N TYR A 23 -7.58 -1.38 5.49
CA TYR A 23 -8.16 -0.93 4.23
C TYR A 23 -7.09 -0.13 3.47
N GLY A 24 -7.06 -0.26 2.15
CA GLY A 24 -6.24 0.62 1.31
C GLY A 24 -6.66 2.08 1.53
N ARG A 25 -5.73 3.02 1.34
CA ARG A 25 -6.00 4.46 1.43
C ARG A 25 -6.11 5.03 0.02
N LEU A 26 -7.08 5.91 -0.22
CA LEU A 26 -7.14 6.66 -1.46
C LEU A 26 -6.12 7.79 -1.40
N CYS A 27 -5.09 7.71 -2.24
CA CYS A 27 -3.95 8.61 -2.21
C CYS A 27 -3.90 9.44 -3.49
N PRO A 28 -3.90 10.77 -3.42
CA PRO A 28 -3.56 11.60 -4.57
C PRO A 28 -2.10 11.39 -4.98
N GLY A 29 -1.83 11.45 -6.28
CA GLY A 29 -0.51 11.29 -6.84
C GLY A 29 -0.20 12.29 -7.94
N GLU A 30 1.10 12.49 -8.15
CA GLU A 30 1.65 13.32 -9.19
C GLU A 30 2.35 12.44 -10.23
N VAL A 31 2.04 12.65 -11.50
CA VAL A 31 2.71 12.01 -12.63
C VAL A 31 3.78 12.98 -13.12
N SER A 32 5.01 12.49 -13.25
CA SER A 32 6.16 13.27 -13.69
C SER A 32 7.09 12.44 -14.57
N THR A 33 7.91 13.10 -15.37
CA THR A 33 9.00 12.44 -16.08
C THR A 33 10.10 11.98 -15.12
N LEU A 34 11.04 11.12 -15.55
CA LEU A 34 12.15 10.72 -14.69
C LEU A 34 13.06 11.92 -14.33
N SER A 35 13.04 12.97 -15.16
CA SER A 35 13.73 14.24 -14.88
C SER A 35 12.99 15.15 -13.89
N GLY A 36 11.77 14.79 -13.47
CA GLY A 36 10.98 15.52 -12.48
C GLY A 36 10.02 16.56 -13.06
N GLN A 37 9.87 16.65 -14.38
CA GLN A 37 8.84 17.51 -14.98
C GLN A 37 7.46 16.92 -14.73
N VAL A 38 6.60 17.66 -14.03
CA VAL A 38 5.22 17.25 -13.78
C VAL A 38 4.42 17.25 -15.07
N THR A 39 3.77 16.13 -15.38
CA THR A 39 2.97 15.93 -16.61
C THR A 39 1.51 15.67 -16.30
N GLY A 40 1.15 15.37 -15.05
CA GLY A 40 -0.23 15.12 -14.69
C GLY A 40 -0.45 14.77 -13.22
N ARG A 41 -1.65 14.27 -12.94
CA ARG A 41 -2.09 13.80 -11.62
C ARG A 41 -2.70 12.41 -11.76
N SER A 42 -2.58 11.61 -10.71
CA SER A 42 -3.21 10.29 -10.57
C SER A 42 -3.91 10.23 -9.21
N GLN A 43 -4.82 9.28 -9.04
CA GLN A 43 -5.41 8.94 -7.77
C GLN A 43 -5.52 7.43 -7.68
N ALA A 44 -4.94 6.84 -6.63
CA ALA A 44 -4.89 5.39 -6.52
C ALA A 44 -5.18 4.93 -5.09
N TRP A 45 -5.71 3.73 -4.97
CA TRP A 45 -5.80 3.03 -3.69
C TRP A 45 -4.44 2.40 -3.38
N VAL A 46 -3.84 2.78 -2.26
CA VAL A 46 -2.58 2.21 -1.79
C VAL A 46 -2.82 1.38 -0.54
N PHE A 47 -2.50 0.10 -0.63
CA PHE A 47 -2.49 -0.82 0.48
C PHE A 47 -1.05 -1.07 0.92
N ASP A 48 -0.69 -0.62 2.12
CA ASP A 48 0.67 -0.67 2.63
C ASP A 48 0.84 -1.78 3.67
N GLU A 49 1.77 -2.69 3.42
CA GLU A 49 2.15 -3.78 4.32
C GLU A 49 3.58 -3.57 4.84
N ILE A 50 4.05 -4.39 5.78
CA ILE A 50 5.36 -4.17 6.43
C ILE A 50 6.51 -4.10 5.41
N GLN A 51 6.53 -5.00 4.42
CA GLN A 51 7.62 -5.15 3.45
C GLN A 51 7.19 -5.07 1.99
N ARG A 52 5.94 -4.72 1.72
CA ARG A 52 5.40 -4.58 0.36
C ARG A 52 4.26 -3.57 0.37
N PHE A 53 3.88 -3.08 -0.79
CA PHE A 53 2.65 -2.31 -0.96
C PHE A 53 2.00 -2.67 -2.30
N THR A 54 0.69 -2.44 -2.37
CA THR A 54 -0.11 -2.63 -3.57
C THR A 54 -0.74 -1.30 -3.96
N VAL A 55 -0.70 -0.97 -5.25
CA VAL A 55 -1.35 0.23 -5.80
C VAL A 55 -2.41 -0.22 -6.79
N THR A 56 -3.63 0.31 -6.65
CA THR A 56 -4.73 0.08 -7.59
C THR A 56 -5.23 1.41 -8.15
N ASP A 57 -5.12 1.59 -9.46
CA ASP A 57 -5.58 2.76 -10.22
C ASP A 57 -6.43 2.29 -11.40
N ASN A 58 -7.66 2.82 -11.54
CA ASN A 58 -8.59 2.50 -12.62
C ASN A 58 -8.73 1.00 -12.94
N GLY A 59 -8.78 0.15 -11.91
CA GLY A 59 -8.89 -1.32 -12.04
C GLY A 59 -7.58 -2.04 -12.35
N THR A 60 -6.50 -1.31 -12.66
CA THR A 60 -5.14 -1.87 -12.78
C THR A 60 -4.51 -1.97 -11.40
N THR A 61 -3.94 -3.12 -11.07
CA THR A 61 -3.29 -3.35 -9.77
C THR A 61 -1.83 -3.72 -9.97
N VAL A 62 -0.94 -3.02 -9.29
CA VAL A 62 0.51 -3.25 -9.29
C VAL A 62 0.96 -3.60 -7.89
N GLN A 63 1.68 -4.71 -7.75
CA GLN A 63 2.28 -5.12 -6.48
C GLN A 63 3.77 -4.76 -6.48
N SER A 64 4.25 -4.14 -5.41
CA SER A 64 5.66 -3.72 -5.32
C SER A 64 6.65 -4.90 -5.32
N GLY A 65 6.21 -6.10 -4.94
CA GLY A 65 7.10 -7.16 -4.48
C GLY A 65 7.67 -6.87 -3.09
N TYR A 66 8.56 -7.73 -2.59
CA TYR A 66 9.23 -7.53 -1.31
C TYR A 66 10.30 -6.44 -1.42
N LEU A 67 10.09 -5.33 -0.73
CA LEU A 67 11.01 -4.20 -0.73
C LEU A 67 12.35 -4.58 -0.10
N HIS A 68 13.42 -4.34 -0.82
CA HIS A 68 14.79 -4.53 -0.37
C HIS A 68 15.30 -3.26 0.30
N SER A 69 15.47 -3.31 1.63
CA SER A 69 16.35 -2.43 2.42
C SER A 69 16.16 -2.77 3.91
N VAL A 70 17.28 -3.03 4.61
CA VAL A 70 17.27 -3.26 6.07
C VAL A 70 17.37 -1.96 6.88
N ASN A 71 17.75 -0.85 6.25
CA ASN A 71 17.91 0.45 6.91
C ASN A 71 17.28 1.58 6.08
N ARG A 72 16.05 1.97 6.48
CA ARG A 72 15.25 3.01 5.81
C ARG A 72 15.81 4.42 5.97
N SER A 73 16.74 4.63 6.90
CA SER A 73 17.41 5.93 7.10
C SER A 73 18.53 6.17 6.10
N LEU A 74 19.05 5.11 5.47
CA LEU A 74 20.16 5.19 4.52
C LEU A 74 19.73 4.91 3.08
N TYR A 75 18.72 4.06 2.88
CA TYR A 75 18.28 3.63 1.56
C TYR A 75 16.75 3.65 1.46
N VAL A 76 16.25 4.11 0.31
CA VAL A 76 14.84 4.00 -0.08
C VAL A 76 14.49 2.53 -0.31
N PRO A 77 13.60 1.91 0.49
CA PRO A 77 13.15 0.55 0.25
C PRO A 77 12.52 0.43 -1.14
N SER A 78 13.00 -0.51 -1.94
CA SER A 78 12.59 -0.64 -3.34
C SER A 78 12.60 -2.08 -3.83
N ALA A 79 11.83 -2.36 -4.88
CA ALA A 79 11.79 -3.65 -5.55
C ALA A 79 11.32 -3.48 -6.99
N THR A 80 11.60 -4.47 -7.83
CA THR A 80 11.07 -4.55 -9.20
C THR A 80 9.77 -5.33 -9.19
N THR A 81 8.72 -4.80 -9.78
CA THR A 81 7.41 -5.46 -9.89
C THR A 81 7.45 -6.56 -10.94
N SER A 82 6.42 -7.42 -10.98
CA SER A 82 6.28 -8.47 -12.00
C SER A 82 6.23 -7.91 -13.43
N GLU A 83 5.72 -6.70 -13.57
CA GLU A 83 5.57 -5.99 -14.84
C GLU A 83 6.86 -5.27 -15.27
N GLY A 84 7.89 -5.24 -14.40
CA GLY A 84 9.18 -4.59 -14.67
C GLY A 84 9.28 -3.15 -14.18
N PHE A 85 8.29 -2.63 -13.45
CA PHE A 85 8.38 -1.29 -12.86
C PHE A 85 9.29 -1.28 -11.64
N MET A 86 9.90 -0.13 -11.34
CA MET A 86 10.58 0.06 -10.06
C MET A 86 9.61 0.65 -9.03
N ALA A 87 9.32 -0.12 -7.99
CA ALA A 87 8.50 0.29 -6.86
C ALA A 87 9.37 0.79 -5.71
N GLN A 88 8.97 1.90 -5.07
CA GLN A 88 9.71 2.52 -3.99
C GLN A 88 8.78 3.02 -2.88
N ARG A 89 9.18 2.80 -1.62
CA ARG A 89 8.56 3.42 -0.44
C ARG A 89 9.43 4.59 0.01
N LEU A 90 9.01 5.81 -0.26
CA LEU A 90 9.81 7.02 0.01
C LEU A 90 9.72 7.45 1.48
N SER A 91 8.56 7.23 2.09
CA SER A 91 8.28 7.46 3.51
C SER A 91 7.15 6.53 3.97
N THR A 92 6.64 6.70 5.18
CA THR A 92 5.49 5.94 5.71
C THR A 92 4.21 6.18 4.91
N ASP A 93 4.12 7.31 4.23
CA ASP A 93 2.92 7.80 3.55
C ASP A 93 3.14 8.10 2.06
N ARG A 94 4.38 7.97 1.56
CA ARG A 94 4.72 8.25 0.16
C ARG A 94 5.24 7.01 -0.56
N PHE A 95 4.63 6.73 -1.71
CA PHE A 95 4.87 5.54 -2.52
C PHE A 95 5.09 5.97 -3.95
N ARG A 96 5.99 5.30 -4.66
CA ARG A 96 6.32 5.63 -6.04
C ARG A 96 6.43 4.37 -6.89
N ILE A 97 5.91 4.47 -8.11
CA ILE A 97 6.11 3.51 -9.20
C ILE A 97 6.80 4.26 -10.33
N ILE A 98 7.83 3.65 -10.89
CA ILE A 98 8.65 4.20 -11.98
C ILE A 98 8.60 3.23 -13.16
N ASP A 99 8.20 3.73 -14.32
CA ASP A 99 8.32 3.07 -15.61
C ASP A 99 9.40 3.78 -16.42
N ALA A 100 10.59 3.17 -16.46
CA ALA A 100 11.71 3.71 -17.21
C ALA A 100 11.49 3.67 -18.72
N GLY A 101 10.69 2.72 -19.22
CA GLY A 101 10.39 2.59 -20.65
C GLY A 101 9.52 3.72 -21.19
N GLN A 102 8.73 4.35 -20.33
CA GLN A 102 7.84 5.46 -20.67
C GLN A 102 8.33 6.83 -20.20
N ASP A 103 9.56 6.93 -19.68
CA ASP A 103 10.06 8.13 -19.00
C ASP A 103 9.03 8.69 -18.00
N ALA A 104 8.46 7.83 -17.17
CA ALA A 104 7.34 8.18 -16.30
C ALA A 104 7.56 7.67 -14.87
N MET A 105 7.19 8.49 -13.90
CA MET A 105 7.02 8.08 -12.52
C MET A 105 5.76 8.68 -11.92
N VAL A 106 5.11 7.91 -11.06
CA VAL A 106 3.96 8.38 -10.28
C VAL A 106 4.31 8.29 -8.81
N THR A 107 4.13 9.39 -8.08
CA THR A 107 4.33 9.43 -6.63
C THR A 107 3.01 9.75 -5.95
N TRP A 108 2.50 8.81 -5.15
CA TRP A 108 1.31 9.01 -4.33
C TRP A 108 1.69 9.41 -2.91
N THR A 109 0.94 10.35 -2.34
CA THR A 109 1.06 10.77 -0.94
C THR A 109 -0.27 10.51 -0.24
N CYS A 110 -0.25 9.59 0.73
CA CYS A 110 -1.44 9.14 1.42
C CYS A 110 -1.70 10.00 2.67
N PRO A 111 -2.90 10.56 2.85
CA PRO A 111 -3.22 11.31 4.05
C PRO A 111 -3.17 10.41 5.30
N VAL A 112 -2.69 10.96 6.42
CA VAL A 112 -2.54 10.29 7.72
C VAL A 112 -3.88 9.99 8.44
N SER A 113 -5.01 10.33 7.83
CA SER A 113 -6.40 10.07 8.28
C SER A 113 -7.32 10.30 7.08
N ALA A 114 -8.33 9.49 6.74
CA ALA A 114 -9.20 8.62 7.52
C ALA A 114 -9.44 7.27 6.79
N PRO A 115 -9.92 6.23 7.51
CA PRO A 115 -10.51 5.05 6.84
C PRO A 115 -11.63 5.50 5.88
N ALA A 116 -11.70 4.85 4.71
CA ALA A 116 -12.85 4.97 3.82
C ALA A 116 -14.14 4.52 4.54
N PRO A 117 -15.33 5.06 4.18
CA PRO A 117 -16.61 4.68 4.78
C PRO A 117 -16.93 3.19 4.66
#